data_AF-A0A8T1SGI5-F1
#
_entry.id   AF-A0A8T1SGI5-F1
#
_cell.length_a   1.000
_cell.length_b   1.000
_cell.length_c   1.000
_cell.angle_alpha   90.00
_cell.angle_beta   90.00
_cell.angle_gamma   90.00
#
_symmetry.space_group_name_H-M   'P 1'
#
loop_
_entity.id
_entity.type
_entity.pdbx_description
1 polymer ?
#
loop_
_entity_poly.entity_id
_entity_poly.type
_entity_poly.pdbx_seq_one_letter_code
_entity_poly.pdbx_strand_id
1 'polypeptide(L)'
;GEACWWIIHPASKQRSEGEKVRVGDDLILVSVSSERYLHLSTASGDLQADASFMQTLWNMNPICSGCEEGYVTGGHVMRLFHGHMDECLTISSSEQGEEERRVVNYEGGTVCTHARSLWRLEPLRISWSGSYMRWGQLFRVRHVTTGRYLGLAEEKGLVVVDAEKANTKATAFCFRASKEKLDVAPKRDVEGMGAAEIKYGETMCFVQHAASGLWLTYAA
;
A
#
# COMPACT_ATOMS: atom_id res chain seq x y z
N GLY A 1 27.35 8.19 14.76
CA GLY A 1 28.24 7.10 15.18
C GLY A 1 28.30 6.04 14.10
N GLU A 2 29.31 5.19 14.09
CA GLU A 2 29.56 4.20 13.03
C GLU A 2 28.52 3.07 12.98
N ALA A 3 27.79 2.84 14.07
CA ALA A 3 26.81 1.74 14.18
C ALA A 3 25.62 1.81 13.21
N CYS A 4 25.32 2.97 12.61
CA CYS A 4 24.25 3.10 11.62
C CYS A 4 24.70 2.86 10.18
N TRP A 5 26.00 2.65 9.94
CA TRP A 5 26.55 2.51 8.60
C TRP A 5 26.67 1.05 8.16
N TRP A 6 26.29 0.82 6.90
CA TRP A 6 26.38 -0.47 6.23
C TRP A 6 27.10 -0.31 4.89
N ILE A 7 28.07 -1.18 4.63
CA ILE A 7 28.78 -1.26 3.35
C ILE A 7 28.04 -2.27 2.46
N ILE A 8 27.78 -1.88 1.22
CA ILE A 8 27.18 -2.75 0.20
C ILE A 8 28.30 -3.41 -0.59
N HIS A 9 28.34 -4.75 -0.56
CA HIS A 9 29.24 -5.55 -1.39
C HIS A 9 28.47 -6.30 -2.48
N PRO A 10 29.06 -6.46 -3.68
CA PRO A 10 28.48 -7.30 -4.72
C PRO A 10 28.49 -8.77 -4.28
N ALA A 11 27.38 -9.48 -4.50
CA ALA A 11 27.29 -10.90 -4.18
C ALA A 11 28.12 -11.81 -5.10
N SER A 12 28.49 -11.33 -6.29
CA SER A 12 29.18 -12.13 -7.30
C SER A 12 30.25 -11.33 -8.06
N LYS A 13 31.13 -12.06 -8.76
CA LYS A 13 32.18 -11.49 -9.62
C LYS A 13 31.65 -10.82 -10.89
N GLN A 14 30.34 -10.81 -11.13
CA GLN A 14 29.71 -10.08 -12.26
C GLN A 14 29.62 -8.57 -12.02
N ARG A 15 29.90 -8.13 -10.80
CA ARG A 15 29.92 -6.73 -10.37
C ARG A 15 31.21 -6.47 -9.61
N SER A 16 31.73 -5.27 -9.76
CA SER A 16 32.95 -4.81 -9.09
C SER A 16 32.65 -3.62 -8.19
N GLU A 17 33.50 -3.40 -7.20
CA GLU A 17 33.46 -2.18 -6.39
C GLU A 17 33.62 -0.93 -7.27
N GLY A 18 32.85 0.12 -6.96
CA GLY A 18 32.78 1.35 -7.76
C GLY A 18 31.73 1.32 -8.88
N GLU A 19 31.15 0.17 -9.21
CA GLU A 19 30.01 0.10 -10.13
C GLU A 19 28.71 0.61 -9.47
N LYS A 20 27.79 1.15 -10.28
CA LYS A 20 26.45 1.51 -9.82
C LYS A 20 25.65 0.25 -9.50
N VAL A 21 25.07 0.20 -8.30
CA VAL A 21 24.10 -0.83 -7.91
C VAL A 21 22.87 -0.75 -8.80
N ARG A 22 22.41 -1.88 -9.33
CA ARG A 22 21.22 -1.97 -10.20
C ARG A 22 20.05 -2.59 -9.45
N VAL A 23 18.84 -2.26 -9.88
CA VAL A 23 17.63 -2.93 -9.40
C VAL A 23 17.71 -4.41 -9.76
N GLY A 24 17.50 -5.28 -8.76
CA GLY A 24 17.61 -6.74 -8.91
C GLY A 24 19.02 -7.31 -8.78
N ASP A 25 20.04 -6.48 -8.48
CA ASP A 25 21.33 -7.02 -8.04
C ASP A 25 21.19 -7.63 -6.63
N ASP A 26 21.74 -8.83 -6.43
CA ASP A 26 21.91 -9.43 -5.11
C ASP A 26 23.09 -8.77 -4.38
N LEU A 27 22.87 -8.43 -3.11
CA LEU A 27 23.80 -7.64 -2.30
C LEU A 27 24.14 -8.33 -0.99
N ILE A 28 25.32 -8.02 -0.49
CA ILE A 28 25.77 -8.35 0.87
C ILE A 28 25.89 -7.04 1.64
N LEU A 29 25.31 -6.97 2.84
CA LEU A 29 25.37 -5.80 3.71
C LEU A 29 26.29 -6.08 4.88
N VAL A 30 27.32 -5.26 5.08
CA VAL A 30 28.31 -5.39 6.16
C VAL A 30 28.22 -4.19 7.10
N SER A 31 28.02 -4.42 8.39
CA SER A 31 28.02 -3.35 9.39
C SER A 31 29.42 -2.78 9.57
N VAL A 32 29.56 -1.45 9.49
CA VAL A 32 30.85 -0.77 9.70
C VAL A 32 31.36 -1.00 11.14
N SER A 33 30.48 -0.92 12.13
CA SER A 33 30.87 -0.99 13.54
C SER A 33 31.29 -2.38 14.03
N SER A 34 30.81 -3.44 13.39
CA SER A 34 31.00 -4.81 13.87
C SER A 34 31.66 -5.74 12.87
N GLU A 35 31.85 -5.28 11.62
CA GLU A 35 32.41 -6.05 10.51
C GLU A 35 31.67 -7.37 10.25
N ARG A 36 30.38 -7.42 10.62
CA ARG A 36 29.49 -8.56 10.46
C ARG A 36 28.47 -8.32 9.37
N TYR A 37 28.02 -9.40 8.75
CA TYR A 37 27.01 -9.40 7.70
C TYR A 37 25.60 -9.30 8.28
N LEU A 38 24.71 -8.61 7.58
CA LEU A 38 23.27 -8.73 7.83
C LEU A 38 22.84 -10.13 7.38
N HIS A 39 22.33 -10.91 8.32
CA HIS A 39 22.08 -12.33 8.13
C HIS A 39 20.64 -12.69 8.51
N LEU A 40 20.04 -13.60 7.74
CA LEU A 40 18.74 -14.20 8.03
C LEU A 40 18.95 -15.57 8.70
N SER A 41 18.64 -15.64 9.99
CA SER A 41 18.83 -16.79 10.86
C SER A 41 17.54 -17.58 11.08
N THR A 42 17.67 -18.90 11.24
CA THR A 42 16.57 -19.83 11.62
C THR A 42 16.85 -20.54 12.95
N ALA A 43 17.88 -20.11 13.70
CA ALA A 43 18.40 -20.86 14.84
C ALA A 43 17.41 -21.00 16.01
N SER A 44 16.48 -20.06 16.16
CA SER A 44 15.48 -20.04 17.24
C SER A 44 14.18 -20.79 16.91
N GLY A 45 14.09 -21.43 15.73
CA GLY A 45 12.86 -22.04 15.23
C GLY A 45 11.95 -21.09 14.44
N ASP A 46 12.20 -19.77 14.55
CA ASP A 46 11.58 -18.72 13.75
C ASP A 46 12.63 -18.00 12.90
N LEU A 47 12.19 -17.34 11.82
CA LEU A 47 13.06 -16.48 11.01
C LEU A 47 13.39 -15.18 11.76
N GLN A 48 14.68 -14.89 11.92
CA GLN A 48 15.19 -13.69 12.59
C GLN A 48 16.29 -13.03 11.78
N ALA A 49 16.46 -11.72 11.92
CA ALA A 49 17.59 -10.99 11.34
C ALA A 49 18.62 -10.67 12.42
N ASP A 50 19.89 -11.00 12.17
CA ASP A 50 21.00 -10.73 13.08
C ASP A 50 22.26 -10.25 12.32
N ALA A 51 23.29 -9.88 13.09
CA ALA A 51 24.61 -9.55 12.55
C ALA A 51 25.55 -10.74 12.79
N SER A 52 25.96 -11.44 11.72
CA SER A 52 26.66 -12.72 11.79
C SER A 52 27.90 -12.77 10.89
N PHE A 53 28.70 -13.83 11.03
CA PHE A 53 29.77 -14.14 10.07
C PHE A 53 29.25 -14.86 8.82
N MET A 54 27.99 -15.28 8.82
CA MET A 54 27.33 -15.92 7.69
C MET A 54 26.71 -14.87 6.77
N GLN A 55 26.89 -15.02 5.47
CA GLN A 55 26.32 -14.10 4.48
C GLN A 55 24.89 -14.49 4.12
N THR A 56 24.05 -13.49 3.87
CA THR A 56 22.74 -13.64 3.25
C THR A 56 22.66 -12.67 2.07
N LEU A 57 22.09 -13.14 0.95
CA LEU A 57 21.87 -12.29 -0.22
C LEU A 57 20.59 -11.48 -0.03
N TRP A 58 20.72 -10.17 -0.18
CA TRP A 58 19.63 -9.21 -0.04
C TRP A 58 19.32 -8.53 -1.36
N ASN A 59 18.04 -8.31 -1.62
CA ASN A 59 17.57 -7.57 -2.78
C ASN A 59 17.03 -6.20 -2.36
N MET A 60 17.52 -5.13 -3.00
CA MET A 60 16.96 -3.79 -2.83
C MET A 60 15.88 -3.54 -3.89
N ASN A 61 14.62 -3.57 -3.45
CA ASN A 61 13.47 -3.27 -4.31
C ASN A 61 13.11 -1.79 -4.21
N PRO A 62 13.07 -1.03 -5.32
CA PRO A 62 12.67 0.37 -5.29
C PRO A 62 11.19 0.48 -4.93
N ILE A 63 10.86 1.34 -3.97
CA ILE A 63 9.46 1.57 -3.56
C ILE A 63 8.86 2.78 -4.28
N CYS A 64 9.63 3.85 -4.39
CA CYS A 64 9.30 5.05 -5.16
C CYS A 64 10.59 5.77 -5.58
N SER A 65 10.48 6.68 -6.53
CA SER A 65 11.47 7.74 -6.79
C SER A 65 10.72 9.06 -6.68
N GLY A 66 11.35 10.13 -6.18
CA GLY A 66 10.69 11.41 -5.80
C GLY A 66 9.38 11.73 -6.52
N CYS A 67 8.34 12.04 -5.74
CA CYS A 67 7.01 12.34 -6.25
C CYS A 67 6.79 13.84 -6.41
N GLU A 68 5.98 14.21 -7.40
CA GLU A 68 5.40 15.54 -7.55
C GLU A 68 4.40 15.78 -6.42
N GLU A 69 4.42 17.00 -5.88
CA GLU A 69 3.48 17.41 -4.84
C GLU A 69 2.04 17.42 -5.39
N GLY A 70 1.09 17.07 -4.54
CA GLY A 70 -0.34 17.13 -4.87
C GLY A 70 -0.91 15.90 -5.61
N TYR A 71 -0.09 14.92 -5.98
CA TYR A 71 -0.56 13.68 -6.62
C TYR A 71 -0.66 12.50 -5.65
N VAL A 72 -1.65 11.64 -5.91
CA VAL A 72 -1.89 10.44 -5.11
C VAL A 72 -0.91 9.34 -5.50
N THR A 73 -0.13 8.84 -4.54
CA THR A 73 0.73 7.66 -4.70
C THR A 73 0.26 6.52 -3.82
N GLY A 74 0.72 5.31 -4.14
CA GLY A 74 0.50 4.17 -3.26
C GLY A 74 1.21 4.33 -1.92
N GLY A 75 0.62 3.79 -0.87
CA GLY A 75 1.10 3.90 0.51
C GLY A 75 0.67 5.17 1.24
N HIS A 76 0.15 6.19 0.55
CA HIS A 76 -0.37 7.41 1.18
C HIS A 76 -1.59 7.13 2.07
N VAL A 77 -1.68 7.92 3.14
CA VAL A 77 -2.84 7.97 4.05
C VAL A 77 -3.70 9.18 3.70
N MET A 78 -5.00 8.97 3.53
CA MET A 78 -5.93 10.01 3.10
C MET A 78 -7.34 9.81 3.66
N ARG A 79 -8.21 10.81 3.45
CA ARG A 79 -9.65 10.72 3.66
C ARG A 79 -10.35 10.61 2.31
N LEU A 80 -11.43 9.83 2.27
CA LEU A 80 -12.24 9.64 1.06
C LEU A 80 -13.54 10.42 1.26
N PHE A 81 -13.61 11.61 0.67
CA PHE A 81 -14.80 12.48 0.73
C PHE A 81 -15.83 12.11 -0.32
N HIS A 82 -17.11 12.28 0.01
CA HIS A 82 -18.21 12.02 -0.90
C HIS A 82 -18.80 13.32 -1.48
N GLY A 83 -18.43 13.63 -2.72
CA GLY A 83 -18.97 14.77 -3.46
C GLY A 83 -18.64 16.12 -2.81
N HIS A 84 -19.55 17.08 -2.93
CA HIS A 84 -19.45 18.39 -2.26
C HIS A 84 -20.00 18.37 -0.83
N MET A 85 -20.47 17.23 -0.36
CA MET A 85 -20.91 17.08 1.02
C MET A 85 -19.65 16.89 1.85
N ASP A 86 -19.48 17.64 2.93
CA ASP A 86 -18.37 17.52 3.89
C ASP A 86 -18.48 16.21 4.69
N GLU A 87 -18.68 15.09 4.00
CA GLU A 87 -18.85 13.75 4.49
C GLU A 87 -17.71 12.89 3.98
N CYS A 88 -17.13 12.09 4.88
CA CYS A 88 -16.04 11.19 4.55
C CYS A 88 -16.35 9.75 4.94
N LEU A 89 -15.76 8.81 4.19
CA LEU A 89 -15.82 7.39 4.51
C LEU A 89 -15.14 7.14 5.85
N THR A 90 -15.86 6.50 6.78
CA THR A 90 -15.39 6.18 8.12
C THR A 90 -15.93 4.83 8.57
N ILE A 91 -15.45 4.35 9.72
CA ILE A 91 -16.11 3.28 10.49
C ILE A 91 -16.75 3.85 11.75
N SER A 92 -17.63 3.06 12.35
CA SER A 92 -18.22 3.23 13.69
C SER A 92 -17.19 3.55 14.79
N SER A 93 -17.64 4.23 15.85
CA SER A 93 -16.76 4.73 16.91
C SER A 93 -16.20 3.60 17.79
N SER A 94 -15.17 3.90 18.59
CA SER A 94 -14.64 2.91 19.54
C SER A 94 -15.58 2.61 20.72
N GLU A 95 -16.61 3.40 20.95
CA GLU A 95 -17.56 3.10 22.03
C GLU A 95 -18.60 2.05 21.61
N GLN A 96 -18.73 1.85 20.30
CA GLN A 96 -19.58 0.84 19.68
C GLN A 96 -18.92 -0.54 19.68
N GLY A 97 -19.76 -1.59 19.62
CA GLY A 97 -19.32 -2.99 19.73
C GLY A 97 -18.39 -3.43 18.59
N GLU A 98 -17.67 -4.54 18.75
CA GLU A 98 -16.71 -5.01 17.72
C GLU A 98 -17.37 -5.30 16.36
N GLU A 99 -18.61 -5.80 16.35
CA GLU A 99 -19.34 -6.02 15.10
C GLU A 99 -19.75 -4.69 14.44
N GLU A 100 -20.15 -3.68 15.21
CA GLU A 100 -20.51 -2.36 14.67
C GLU A 100 -19.29 -1.68 14.03
N ARG A 101 -18.09 -1.85 14.61
CA ARG A 101 -16.82 -1.36 14.01
C ARG A 101 -16.46 -2.01 12.68
N ARG A 102 -17.17 -3.05 12.24
CA ARG A 102 -17.02 -3.64 10.91
C ARG A 102 -17.82 -2.90 9.84
N VAL A 103 -18.80 -2.10 10.25
CA VAL A 103 -19.67 -1.33 9.36
C VAL A 103 -18.93 -0.10 8.85
N VAL A 104 -19.10 0.17 7.56
CA VAL A 104 -18.53 1.32 6.86
C VAL A 104 -19.67 2.27 6.49
N ASN A 105 -19.49 3.56 6.78
CA ASN A 105 -20.50 4.58 6.54
C ASN A 105 -19.87 5.90 6.07
N TYR A 106 -20.69 6.76 5.48
CA TYR A 106 -20.34 8.17 5.30
C TYR A 106 -20.82 8.94 6.53
N GLU A 107 -19.98 9.82 7.03
CA GLU A 107 -20.32 10.70 8.14
C GLU A 107 -19.61 12.04 7.96
N GLY A 108 -20.34 13.12 8.27
CA GLY A 108 -19.83 14.48 8.19
C GLY A 108 -19.45 15.09 9.53
N GLY A 109 -19.03 16.35 9.50
CA GLY A 109 -18.68 17.11 10.69
C GLY A 109 -17.31 16.73 11.25
N THR A 110 -17.20 16.55 12.57
CA THR A 110 -15.89 16.44 13.21
C THR A 110 -15.11 15.20 12.78
N VAL A 111 -15.77 14.13 12.33
CA VAL A 111 -15.09 12.90 11.89
C VAL A 111 -14.09 13.14 10.74
N CYS A 112 -14.31 14.18 9.93
CA CYS A 112 -13.43 14.61 8.86
C CYS A 112 -12.06 15.12 9.34
N THR A 113 -11.88 15.29 10.65
CA THR A 113 -10.58 15.62 11.28
C THR A 113 -10.08 14.52 12.23
N HIS A 114 -10.86 13.47 12.47
CA HIS A 114 -10.49 12.34 13.34
C HIS A 114 -9.66 11.27 12.61
N ALA A 115 -9.05 10.38 13.39
CA ALA A 115 -8.24 9.27 12.87
C ALA A 115 -9.06 8.12 12.26
N ARG A 116 -10.34 7.96 12.64
CA ARG A 116 -11.23 6.89 12.14
C ARG A 116 -11.72 7.07 10.70
N SER A 117 -11.43 8.22 10.09
CA SER A 117 -11.67 8.49 8.67
C SER A 117 -10.40 8.34 7.82
N LEU A 118 -9.28 7.89 8.41
CA LEU A 118 -8.01 7.73 7.71
C LEU A 118 -7.86 6.34 7.09
N TRP A 119 -7.59 6.34 5.79
CA TRP A 119 -7.40 5.15 4.97
C TRP A 119 -6.05 5.20 4.27
N ARG A 120 -5.36 4.06 4.22
CA ARG A 120 -4.12 3.87 3.47
C ARG A 120 -4.40 3.09 2.19
N LEU A 121 -3.90 3.59 1.06
CA LEU A 121 -3.98 2.87 -0.22
C LEU A 121 -2.78 1.93 -0.34
N GLU A 122 -3.00 0.65 -0.62
CA GLU A 122 -1.94 -0.34 -0.76
C GLU A 122 -2.06 -1.05 -2.12
N PRO A 123 -1.29 -0.61 -3.15
CA PRO A 123 -1.28 -1.29 -4.46
C PRO A 123 -0.92 -2.77 -4.35
N LEU A 124 -1.48 -3.59 -5.26
CA LEU A 124 -1.22 -5.03 -5.29
C LEU A 124 0.15 -5.39 -5.92
N ARG A 125 1.23 -4.74 -5.46
CA ARG A 125 2.61 -5.00 -5.86
C ARG A 125 3.57 -4.60 -4.75
N ILE A 126 4.80 -5.14 -4.76
CA ILE A 126 5.85 -4.81 -3.77
C ILE A 126 6.74 -3.69 -4.30
N SER A 127 7.54 -3.96 -5.34
CA SER A 127 8.34 -2.96 -6.02
C SER A 127 7.44 -1.92 -6.68
N TRP A 128 7.82 -0.65 -6.58
CA TRP A 128 7.04 0.50 -7.04
C TRP A 128 5.65 0.61 -6.41
N SER A 129 5.44 0.04 -5.22
CA SER A 129 4.19 0.23 -4.46
C SER A 129 3.94 1.69 -4.05
N GLY A 130 4.96 2.56 -4.06
CA GLY A 130 4.85 4.00 -3.88
C GLY A 130 4.80 4.81 -5.18
N SER A 131 4.53 4.16 -6.33
CA SER A 131 4.30 4.86 -7.61
C SER A 131 2.98 5.65 -7.61
N TYR A 132 2.78 6.51 -8.61
CA TYR A 132 1.51 7.21 -8.77
C TYR A 132 0.36 6.23 -8.97
N MET A 133 -0.76 6.52 -8.31
CA MET A 133 -1.99 5.76 -8.51
C MET A 133 -2.56 6.06 -9.89
N ARG A 134 -2.92 5.01 -10.62
CA ARG A 134 -3.47 5.10 -11.98
C ARG A 134 -4.91 4.60 -12.06
N TRP A 135 -5.63 5.05 -13.07
CA TRP A 135 -6.97 4.55 -13.37
C TRP A 135 -6.95 3.04 -13.65
N GLY A 136 -7.85 2.31 -13.00
CA GLY A 136 -7.97 0.86 -13.12
C GLY A 136 -6.87 0.06 -12.41
N GLN A 137 -5.87 0.70 -11.80
CA GLN A 137 -4.88 -0.01 -10.99
C GLN A 137 -5.54 -0.60 -9.75
N LEU A 138 -5.25 -1.87 -9.48
CA LEU A 138 -5.79 -2.57 -8.33
C LEU A 138 -5.01 -2.25 -7.05
N PHE A 139 -5.75 -1.96 -5.98
CA PHE A 139 -5.21 -1.71 -4.65
C PHE A 139 -6.18 -2.20 -3.57
N ARG A 140 -5.65 -2.35 -2.34
CA ARG A 140 -6.43 -2.52 -1.12
C ARG A 140 -6.55 -1.18 -0.40
N VAL A 141 -7.61 -1.04 0.38
CA VAL A 141 -7.85 0.15 1.21
C VAL A 141 -7.80 -0.28 2.67
N ARG A 142 -6.75 0.10 3.39
CA ARG A 142 -6.52 -0.28 4.79
C ARG A 142 -6.99 0.83 5.72
N HIS A 143 -7.83 0.49 6.68
CA HIS A 143 -8.19 1.42 7.75
C HIS A 143 -7.03 1.56 8.74
N VAL A 144 -6.55 2.79 8.94
CA VAL A 144 -5.26 3.03 9.62
C VAL A 144 -5.28 2.59 11.08
N THR A 145 -6.33 2.93 11.83
CA THR A 145 -6.34 2.70 13.29
C THR A 145 -6.66 1.27 13.67
N THR A 146 -7.42 0.54 12.85
CA THR A 146 -7.77 -0.87 13.15
C THR A 146 -6.87 -1.88 12.44
N GLY A 147 -6.12 -1.45 11.42
CA GLY A 147 -5.31 -2.33 10.59
C GLY A 147 -6.11 -3.27 9.67
N ARG A 148 -7.44 -3.15 9.66
CA ARG A 148 -8.36 -3.94 8.82
C ARG A 148 -8.45 -3.38 7.40
N TYR A 149 -8.98 -4.17 6.47
CA TYR A 149 -9.11 -3.78 5.07
C TYR A 149 -10.58 -3.59 4.70
N LEU A 150 -10.88 -2.58 3.88
CA LEU A 150 -12.16 -2.49 3.20
C LEU A 150 -12.34 -3.72 2.32
N GLY A 151 -13.54 -4.32 2.33
CA GLY A 151 -13.85 -5.46 1.51
C GLY A 151 -15.33 -5.62 1.25
N LEU A 152 -15.65 -6.37 0.20
CA LEU A 152 -17.00 -6.79 -0.13
C LEU A 152 -17.20 -8.22 0.36
N ALA A 153 -18.07 -8.40 1.35
CA ALA A 153 -18.52 -9.70 1.84
C ALA A 153 -19.86 -10.07 1.19
N GLU A 154 -20.01 -11.32 0.73
CA GLU A 154 -21.18 -11.76 -0.06
C GLU A 154 -22.53 -11.52 0.65
N GLU A 155 -22.59 -11.72 1.98
CA GLU A 155 -23.83 -11.54 2.76
C GLU A 155 -23.94 -10.17 3.45
N LYS A 156 -22.82 -9.58 3.85
CA LYS A 156 -22.79 -8.35 4.68
C LYS A 156 -22.57 -7.07 3.87
N GLY A 157 -22.33 -7.17 2.57
CA GLY A 157 -22.00 -6.03 1.72
C GLY A 157 -20.62 -5.45 2.04
N LEU A 158 -20.50 -4.12 2.02
CA LEU A 158 -19.25 -3.42 2.26
C LEU A 158 -18.92 -3.37 3.76
N VAL A 159 -17.79 -3.93 4.14
CA VAL A 159 -17.33 -4.03 5.54
C VAL A 159 -15.83 -3.85 5.65
N VAL A 160 -15.31 -3.71 6.88
CA VAL A 160 -13.88 -3.92 7.14
C VAL A 160 -13.61 -5.36 7.61
N VAL A 161 -12.65 -6.01 6.96
CA VAL A 161 -12.23 -7.39 7.20
C VAL A 161 -10.85 -7.45 7.84
N ASP A 162 -10.64 -8.45 8.70
CA ASP A 162 -9.36 -8.68 9.37
C ASP A 162 -8.26 -9.02 8.33
N ALA A 163 -7.01 -8.65 8.62
CA ALA A 163 -5.89 -8.74 7.67
C ALA A 163 -5.66 -10.18 7.17
N GLU A 164 -5.85 -11.16 8.06
CA GLU A 164 -5.69 -12.58 7.78
C GLU A 164 -6.77 -13.12 6.82
N LYS A 165 -7.91 -12.43 6.74
CA LYS A 165 -9.06 -12.79 5.89
C LYS A 165 -9.15 -11.92 4.63
N ALA A 166 -8.29 -10.91 4.50
CA ALA A 166 -8.27 -9.94 3.40
C ALA A 166 -7.67 -10.52 2.11
N ASN A 167 -8.37 -11.47 1.49
CA ASN A 167 -7.98 -11.99 0.18
C ASN A 167 -8.24 -10.97 -0.93
N THR A 168 -7.52 -11.10 -2.05
CA THR A 168 -7.59 -10.16 -3.18
C THR A 168 -8.97 -10.11 -3.84
N LYS A 169 -9.71 -11.22 -3.89
CA LYS A 169 -11.05 -11.27 -4.51
C LYS A 169 -12.04 -10.35 -3.79
N ALA A 170 -11.96 -10.27 -2.46
CA ALA A 170 -12.87 -9.48 -1.64
C ALA A 170 -12.41 -8.05 -1.37
N THR A 171 -11.11 -7.75 -1.50
CA THR A 171 -10.50 -6.48 -1.03
C THR A 171 -9.82 -5.66 -2.12
N ALA A 172 -9.86 -6.12 -3.38
CA ALA A 172 -9.32 -5.37 -4.50
C ALA A 172 -10.32 -4.34 -5.01
N PHE A 173 -9.91 -3.08 -5.00
CA PHE A 173 -10.63 -1.95 -5.58
C PHE A 173 -9.76 -1.27 -6.62
N CYS A 174 -10.37 -0.45 -7.47
CA CYS A 174 -9.66 0.48 -8.33
C CYS A 174 -10.40 1.82 -8.43
N PHE A 175 -9.65 2.86 -8.75
CA PHE A 175 -10.21 4.14 -9.15
C PHE A 175 -10.57 4.13 -10.62
N ARG A 176 -11.68 4.78 -10.97
CA ARG A 176 -12.14 5.01 -12.35
C ARG A 176 -12.49 6.49 -12.53
N ALA A 177 -12.20 7.03 -13.71
CA ALA A 177 -12.53 8.40 -14.08
C ALA A 177 -14.03 8.58 -14.40
N SER A 178 -14.70 7.53 -14.89
CA SER A 178 -16.14 7.53 -15.19
C SER A 178 -16.76 6.15 -14.92
N LYS A 179 -18.10 6.09 -14.89
CA LYS A 179 -18.86 4.84 -14.77
C LYS A 179 -19.07 4.12 -16.11
N GLU A 180 -18.61 4.69 -17.21
CA GLU A 180 -18.74 4.07 -18.52
C GLU A 180 -17.87 2.82 -18.62
N LYS A 181 -18.37 1.80 -19.34
CA LYS A 181 -17.58 0.62 -19.67
C LYS A 181 -16.51 1.01 -20.67
N LEU A 182 -15.39 1.50 -20.17
CA LEU A 182 -14.16 1.50 -20.95
C LEU A 182 -13.64 0.07 -20.94
N ASP A 183 -13.52 -0.54 -22.11
CA ASP A 183 -12.62 -1.67 -22.36
C ASP A 183 -11.18 -1.15 -22.14
N VAL A 184 -10.84 -0.88 -20.88
CA VAL A 184 -9.47 -0.57 -20.50
C VAL A 184 -8.77 -1.91 -20.53
N ALA A 185 -8.22 -2.25 -21.70
CA ALA A 185 -7.19 -3.27 -21.78
C ALA A 185 -6.22 -3.03 -20.63
N PRO A 186 -5.91 -4.05 -19.80
CA PRO A 186 -5.07 -3.85 -18.63
C PRO A 186 -3.78 -3.15 -19.09
N LYS A 187 -3.61 -1.87 -18.69
CA LYS A 187 -2.38 -1.14 -18.97
C LYS A 187 -1.26 -1.95 -18.36
N ARG A 188 -0.23 -2.29 -19.15
CA ARG A 188 0.94 -3.04 -18.66
C ARG A 188 1.45 -2.43 -17.35
N ASP A 189 1.92 -3.30 -16.46
CA ASP A 189 2.66 -2.85 -15.30
C ASP A 189 3.85 -2.02 -15.76
N VAL A 190 3.96 -0.82 -15.20
CA VAL A 190 5.04 0.11 -15.49
C VAL A 190 6.06 -0.06 -14.37
N GLU A 191 7.29 -0.34 -14.77
CA GLU A 191 8.45 -0.19 -13.88
C GLU A 191 8.77 1.31 -13.80
N GLY A 192 8.83 1.85 -12.58
CA GLY A 192 8.96 3.28 -12.35
C GLY A 192 7.75 3.92 -11.67
N MET A 193 7.76 5.26 -11.58
CA MET A 193 6.68 6.04 -10.96
C MET A 193 5.37 6.04 -11.76
N GLY A 194 5.43 5.79 -13.07
CA GLY A 194 4.26 5.90 -13.94
C GLY A 194 3.80 7.35 -14.14
N ALA A 195 2.60 7.51 -14.71
CA ALA A 195 2.00 8.82 -14.97
C ALA A 195 1.21 9.30 -13.74
N ALA A 196 1.35 10.59 -13.42
CA ALA A 196 0.62 11.25 -12.35
C ALA A 196 -0.82 11.59 -12.81
N GLU A 197 -1.76 10.65 -12.62
CA GLU A 197 -3.13 10.76 -13.16
C GLU A 197 -4.15 11.32 -12.15
N ILE A 198 -3.91 11.16 -10.84
CA ILE A 198 -4.88 11.47 -9.77
C ILE A 198 -4.32 12.54 -8.85
N LYS A 199 -4.96 13.71 -8.81
CA LYS A 199 -4.55 14.85 -8.00
C LYS A 199 -5.50 15.07 -6.83
N TYR A 200 -4.94 15.32 -5.64
CA TYR A 200 -5.70 15.56 -4.42
C TYR A 200 -6.63 16.76 -4.58
N GLY A 201 -7.89 16.60 -4.17
CA GLY A 201 -8.91 17.67 -4.16
C GLY A 201 -9.43 18.11 -5.54
N GLU A 202 -8.69 17.85 -6.62
CA GLU A 202 -9.07 18.26 -7.98
C GLU A 202 -9.66 17.11 -8.80
N THR A 203 -9.22 15.87 -8.56
CA THR A 203 -9.66 14.71 -9.34
C THR A 203 -10.84 13.99 -8.68
N MET A 204 -11.98 13.95 -9.36
CA MET A 204 -13.12 13.14 -8.94
C MET A 204 -12.89 11.67 -9.33
N CYS A 205 -13.01 10.77 -8.36
CA CYS A 205 -12.76 9.35 -8.54
C CYS A 205 -14.01 8.52 -8.22
N PHE A 206 -14.33 7.56 -9.08
CA PHE A 206 -15.26 6.48 -8.75
C PHE A 206 -14.47 5.29 -8.22
N VAL A 207 -14.90 4.71 -7.09
CA VAL A 207 -14.31 3.49 -6.55
C VAL A 207 -15.11 2.29 -7.03
N GLN A 208 -14.43 1.34 -7.67
CA GLN A 208 -15.04 0.10 -8.18
C GLN A 208 -14.39 -1.11 -7.51
N HIS A 209 -15.21 -2.06 -7.04
CA HIS A 209 -14.74 -3.35 -6.57
C HIS A 209 -14.35 -4.22 -7.78
N ALA A 210 -13.11 -4.72 -7.79
CA ALA A 210 -12.51 -5.32 -8.97
C ALA A 210 -13.21 -6.62 -9.41
N ALA A 211 -13.53 -7.51 -8.45
CA ALA A 211 -14.04 -8.83 -8.78
C ALA A 211 -15.54 -8.83 -9.16
N SER A 212 -16.34 -7.97 -8.53
CA SER A 212 -17.79 -7.90 -8.79
C SER A 212 -18.18 -6.82 -9.80
N GLY A 213 -17.29 -5.85 -10.08
CA GLY A 213 -17.59 -4.69 -10.91
C GLY A 213 -18.55 -3.68 -10.26
N LEU A 214 -18.97 -3.92 -9.00
CA LEU A 214 -19.86 -3.03 -8.27
C LEU A 214 -19.17 -1.72 -7.92
N TRP A 215 -19.96 -0.64 -7.92
CA TRP A 215 -19.51 0.70 -7.58
C TRP A 215 -19.75 0.98 -6.11
N LEU A 216 -18.78 1.64 -5.46
CA LEU A 216 -19.00 2.19 -4.14
C LEU A 216 -20.05 3.31 -4.23
N THR A 217 -21.11 3.19 -3.44
CA THR A 217 -22.20 4.17 -3.33
C THR A 217 -22.76 4.14 -1.91
N TYR A 218 -23.50 5.19 -1.54
CA TYR A 218 -24.26 5.21 -0.29
C TYR A 218 -25.61 4.51 -0.46
N ALA A 219 -26.12 3.92 0.62
CA ALA A 219 -27.54 3.59 0.75
C ALA A 219 -28.25 4.83 1.31
N ALA A 220 -29.43 5.14 0.75
CA ALA A 220 -30.28 6.24 1.22
C ALA A 220 -31.16 5.78 2.39
#